data_AF-A0A844D2Y3-F1
#
_entry.id   AF-A0A844D2Y3-F1
#
_cell.length_a   1.000
_cell.length_b   1.000
_cell.length_c   1.000
_cell.angle_alpha   90.00
_cell.angle_beta   90.00
_cell.angle_gamma   90.00
#
_symmetry.space_group_name_H-M   'P 1'
#
loop_
_entity.id
_entity.type
_entity.pdbx_description
1 polymer ?
#
loop_
_entity_poly.entity_id
_entity_poly.type
_entity_poly.pdbx_seq_one_letter_code
_entity_poly.pdbx_strand_id
1 'polypeptide(L)'
;MEVSAWKNGRASNPRVVYGIRVGVENRAAYFPVERDVIVVEMDNEEHTFHLTDGFRRKCPEFRDSKGTAIRDWLARHRTTDWPRGRPPRFELHVLGDGRFRLVA
;
A
#
# COMPACT_ATOMS: atom_id res chain seq x y z
N MET A 1 5.81 2.89 -10.83
CA MET A 1 4.84 4.01 -10.73
C MET A 1 5.02 4.69 -9.38
N GLU A 2 4.94 6.02 -9.32
CA GLU A 2 5.02 6.76 -8.06
C GLU A 2 3.75 6.53 -7.23
N VAL A 3 3.93 6.18 -5.96
CA VAL A 3 2.86 5.95 -4.99
C VAL A 3 3.20 6.67 -3.68
N SER A 4 2.21 6.78 -2.78
CA SER A 4 2.46 7.34 -1.45
C SER A 4 2.01 6.41 -0.34
N ALA A 5 2.60 6.54 0.84
CA ALA A 5 2.02 5.92 2.03
C ALA A 5 0.65 6.54 2.36
N TRP A 6 -0.12 5.78 3.13
CA TRP A 6 -1.42 6.17 3.67
C TRP A 6 -1.55 5.62 5.08
N LYS A 7 -2.26 6.35 5.95
CA LYS A 7 -2.64 5.87 7.29
C LYS A 7 -4.02 6.38 7.66
N ASN A 8 -4.79 5.57 8.39
CA ASN A 8 -6.16 5.93 8.81
C ASN A 8 -6.24 6.83 10.05
N GLY A 9 -5.10 7.25 10.62
CA GLY A 9 -5.06 7.99 11.87
C GLY A 9 -3.65 8.45 12.25
N ARG A 10 -3.50 8.87 13.52
CA ARG A 10 -2.20 9.27 14.08
C ARG A 10 -1.33 8.03 14.32
N ALA A 11 -0.03 8.14 14.12
CA ALA A 11 0.91 7.05 14.36
C ALA A 11 0.94 6.58 15.83
N SER A 12 0.62 7.47 16.77
CA SER A 12 0.50 7.15 18.20
C SER A 12 -0.71 6.27 18.55
N ASN A 13 -1.67 6.08 17.63
CA ASN A 13 -2.79 5.18 17.87
C ASN A 13 -2.34 3.72 17.63
N PRO A 14 -2.43 2.81 18.62
CA PRO A 14 -2.02 1.41 18.44
C PRO A 14 -2.88 0.65 17.41
N ARG A 15 -4.06 1.18 17.04
CA ARG A 15 -4.96 0.61 16.02
C ARG A 15 -4.83 1.26 14.65
N VAL A 16 -3.77 2.06 14.44
CA VAL A 16 -3.51 2.68 13.14
C VAL A 16 -3.25 1.59 12.09
N VAL A 17 -3.86 1.75 10.92
CA VAL A 17 -3.67 0.89 9.75
C VAL A 17 -2.91 1.70 8.72
N TYR A 18 -1.91 1.06 8.11
CA TYR A 18 -1.11 1.65 7.05
C TYR A 18 -1.52 1.09 5.69
N GLY A 19 -1.20 1.83 4.64
CA GLY A 19 -1.55 1.48 3.29
C GLY A 19 -0.64 2.14 2.27
N ILE A 20 -0.74 1.66 1.04
CA ILE A 20 -0.09 2.25 -0.12
C ILE A 20 -1.18 2.83 -1.01
N ARG A 21 -1.18 4.16 -1.16
CA ARG A 21 -2.07 4.88 -2.05
C ARG A 21 -1.49 4.91 -3.45
N VAL A 22 -2.14 4.20 -4.35
CA VAL A 22 -1.70 4.03 -5.74
C VAL A 22 -2.28 5.09 -6.68
N GLY A 23 -3.41 5.71 -6.31
CA GLY A 23 -4.12 6.65 -7.19
C GLY A 23 -5.14 5.96 -8.11
N VAL A 24 -6.13 6.72 -8.59
CA VAL A 24 -7.27 6.15 -9.33
C VAL A 24 -6.85 5.61 -10.70
N GLU A 25 -5.99 6.33 -11.41
CA GLU A 25 -5.50 5.96 -12.74
C GLU A 25 -4.65 4.68 -12.67
N ASN A 26 -3.67 4.65 -11.78
CA ASN A 26 -2.84 3.47 -11.53
C ASN A 26 -3.65 2.25 -11.06
N ARG A 27 -4.66 2.46 -10.20
CA ARG A 27 -5.58 1.38 -9.82
C ARG A 27 -6.26 0.79 -11.05
N ALA A 28 -6.83 1.62 -11.92
CA ALA A 28 -7.55 1.17 -13.10
C ALA A 28 -6.64 0.49 -14.13
N ALA A 29 -5.38 0.92 -14.23
CA ALA A 29 -4.42 0.39 -15.19
C ALA A 29 -3.79 -0.94 -14.77
N TYR A 30 -3.51 -1.12 -13.47
CA TYR A 30 -2.62 -2.20 -13.01
C TYR A 30 -3.26 -3.19 -12.02
N PHE A 31 -4.45 -2.89 -11.49
CA PHE A 31 -5.11 -3.76 -10.52
C PHE A 31 -6.32 -4.46 -11.16
N PRO A 32 -6.25 -5.78 -11.40
CA PRO A 32 -7.33 -6.52 -12.03
C PRO A 32 -8.59 -6.53 -11.16
N VAL A 33 -9.75 -6.33 -11.79
CA VAL A 33 -11.05 -6.21 -11.10
C VAL A 33 -11.48 -7.56 -10.52
N GLU A 34 -11.13 -8.64 -11.19
CA GLU A 34 -11.45 -10.03 -10.86
C GLU A 34 -10.62 -10.59 -9.70
N ARG A 35 -9.56 -9.89 -9.25
CA ARG A 35 -8.71 -10.36 -8.16
C ARG A 35 -9.12 -9.77 -6.82
N ASP A 36 -9.23 -10.64 -5.82
CA ASP A 36 -9.43 -10.28 -4.41
C ASP A 36 -8.13 -10.03 -3.66
N VAL A 37 -7.01 -10.43 -4.24
CA VAL A 37 -5.70 -10.32 -3.63
C VAL A 37 -4.65 -9.87 -4.63
N ILE A 38 -3.64 -9.19 -4.10
CA ILE A 38 -2.38 -8.89 -4.80
C ILE A 38 -1.23 -9.46 -3.98
N VAL A 39 -0.11 -9.69 -4.65
CA VAL A 39 1.16 -10.02 -4.00
C VAL A 39 2.09 -8.84 -4.17
N VAL A 40 2.69 -8.38 -3.07
CA VAL A 40 3.68 -7.30 -3.10
C VAL A 40 4.96 -7.81 -2.46
N GLU A 41 6.04 -7.76 -3.24
CA GLU A 41 7.39 -8.02 -2.77
C GLU A 41 7.92 -6.79 -2.02
N MET A 42 8.37 -7.00 -0.78
CA MET A 42 8.99 -6.02 0.09
C MET A 42 10.22 -6.67 0.72
N ASP A 43 11.41 -6.08 0.56
CA ASP A 43 12.66 -6.63 1.12
C ASP A 43 12.97 -8.08 0.70
N ASN A 44 12.60 -8.45 -0.53
CA ASN A 44 12.66 -9.82 -1.08
C ASN A 44 11.70 -10.83 -0.41
N GLU A 45 10.75 -10.35 0.41
CA GLU A 45 9.67 -11.16 0.97
C GLU A 45 8.34 -10.84 0.29
N GLU A 46 7.54 -11.88 0.01
CA GLU A 46 6.22 -11.72 -0.60
C GLU A 46 5.14 -11.56 0.46
N HIS A 47 4.31 -10.53 0.30
CA HIS A 47 3.17 -10.28 1.18
C HIS A 47 1.87 -10.18 0.38
N THR A 48 0.84 -10.90 0.84
CA THR A 48 -0.48 -10.91 0.21
C THR A 48 -1.39 -9.86 0.84
N PHE A 49 -1.99 -9.00 0.01
CA PHE A 49 -2.95 -7.99 0.44
C PHE A 49 -4.31 -8.21 -0.17
N HIS A 50 -5.35 -8.14 0.65
CA HIS A 50 -6.73 -8.17 0.17
C HIS A 50 -7.15 -6.81 -0.40
N LEU A 51 -7.68 -6.84 -1.62
CA LEU A 51 -8.33 -5.69 -2.24
C LEU A 51 -9.77 -5.60 -1.73
N THR A 52 -10.04 -4.64 -0.85
CA THR A 52 -11.38 -4.42 -0.31
C THR A 52 -12.34 -3.83 -1.35
N ASP A 53 -13.65 -3.92 -1.15
CA ASP A 53 -14.61 -3.20 -2.00
C ASP A 53 -14.39 -1.69 -1.99
N GLY A 54 -13.90 -1.17 -0.86
CA GLY A 54 -13.42 0.20 -0.75
C GLY A 54 -12.33 0.49 -1.77
N PHE A 55 -11.36 -0.41 -1.91
CA PHE A 55 -10.27 -0.32 -2.89
C PHE A 55 -10.79 -0.15 -4.31
N ARG A 56 -11.69 -1.06 -4.71
CA ARG A 56 -12.27 -1.10 -6.06
C ARG A 56 -13.10 0.13 -6.40
N ARG A 57 -13.79 0.70 -5.40
CA ARG A 57 -14.73 1.81 -5.62
C ARG A 57 -14.07 3.18 -5.43
N LYS A 58 -13.67 3.50 -4.19
CA LYS A 58 -13.45 4.89 -3.76
C LYS A 58 -12.08 5.18 -3.14
N CYS A 59 -11.42 4.16 -2.61
CA CYS A 59 -10.21 4.30 -1.80
C CYS A 59 -9.04 3.71 -2.60
N PRO A 60 -8.24 4.49 -3.34
CA PRO A 60 -7.16 3.93 -4.15
C PRO A 60 -5.94 3.55 -3.29
N GLU A 61 -6.16 2.86 -2.16
CA GLU A 61 -5.12 2.35 -1.28
C GLU A 61 -5.39 0.92 -0.81
N PHE A 62 -4.43 0.02 -1.00
CA PHE A 62 -4.43 -1.28 -0.33
C PHE A 62 -3.78 -1.14 1.05
N ARG A 63 -4.15 -2.01 1.99
CA ARG A 63 -3.90 -1.80 3.42
C ARG A 63 -3.44 -3.07 4.11
N ASP A 64 -2.60 -2.92 5.14
CA ASP A 64 -2.17 -4.01 6.00
C ASP A 64 -3.19 -4.35 7.10
N SER A 65 -4.50 -4.35 6.79
CA SER A 65 -5.58 -4.52 7.77
C SER A 65 -5.52 -5.81 8.61
N LYS A 66 -4.78 -6.84 8.14
CA LYS A 66 -4.61 -8.14 8.82
C LYS A 66 -3.16 -8.38 9.29
N GLY A 67 -2.29 -7.36 9.26
CA GLY A 67 -0.87 -7.51 9.59
C GLY A 67 -0.17 -6.17 9.77
N THR A 68 1.14 -6.15 9.61
CA THR A 68 1.97 -4.94 9.78
C THR A 68 3.00 -4.75 8.67
N ALA A 69 2.92 -5.53 7.57
CA ALA A 69 3.95 -5.53 6.54
C ALA A 69 4.27 -4.13 5.99
N ILE A 70 3.23 -3.32 5.69
CA ILE A 70 3.43 -1.94 5.20
C ILE A 70 3.99 -1.06 6.31
N ARG A 71 3.45 -1.15 7.53
CA ARG A 71 3.99 -0.43 8.70
C ARG A 71 5.48 -0.69 8.90
N ASP A 72 5.87 -1.96 8.90
CA ASP A 72 7.22 -2.41 9.22
C ASP A 72 8.18 -2.00 8.11
N TRP A 73 7.77 -2.13 6.85
CA TRP A 73 8.54 -1.63 5.71
C TRP A 73 8.72 -0.11 5.78
N LEU A 74 7.67 0.66 6.08
CA LEU A 74 7.76 2.12 6.27
C LEU A 74 8.69 2.49 7.42
N ALA A 75 8.68 1.74 8.52
CA ALA A 75 9.55 1.97 9.66
C ALA A 75 11.03 1.72 9.33
N ARG A 76 11.32 0.73 8.47
CA ARG A 76 12.69 0.42 8.03
C ARG A 76 13.24 1.40 7.00
N HIS A 77 12.42 1.80 6.03
CA HIS A 77 12.91 2.50 4.83
C HIS A 77 12.53 3.97 4.76
N ARG A 78 11.50 4.40 5.49
CA ARG A 78 10.93 5.75 5.41
C ARG A 78 10.56 6.24 6.82
N THR A 79 9.28 6.53 7.03
CA THR A 79 8.74 6.92 8.33
C THR A 79 7.30 6.43 8.46
N THR A 80 6.89 6.09 9.68
CA THR A 80 5.50 5.82 10.04
C THR A 80 4.78 7.08 10.54
N ASP A 81 5.55 8.11 10.90
CA ASP A 81 5.03 9.40 11.31
C ASP A 81 5.38 10.52 10.33
N TRP A 82 4.34 11.20 9.87
CA TRP A 82 4.46 12.23 8.85
C TRP A 82 3.39 13.30 9.06
N PRO A 83 3.69 14.57 8.75
CA PRO A 83 2.71 15.65 8.83
C PRO A 83 1.51 15.40 7.93
N ARG A 84 0.35 15.94 8.31
CA ARG A 84 -0.86 15.85 7.52
C ARG A 84 -0.62 16.36 6.09
N GLY A 85 -1.03 15.56 5.10
CA GLY A 85 -0.87 15.90 3.68
C GLY A 85 0.54 15.72 3.12
N ARG A 86 1.49 15.21 3.91
CA ARG A 86 2.88 14.98 3.48
C ARG A 86 3.32 13.51 3.67
N PRO A 87 2.61 12.53 3.08
CA PRO A 87 3.03 11.14 3.18
C PRO A 87 4.37 10.92 2.45
N PRO A 88 5.22 9.98 2.92
CA PRO A 88 6.37 9.54 2.13
C PRO A 88 5.91 8.95 0.79
N ARG A 89 6.74 9.14 -0.23
CA ARG A 89 6.56 8.62 -1.58
C ARG A 89 7.68 7.66 -1.94
N PHE A 90 7.37 6.75 -2.85
CA PHE A 90 8.26 5.67 -3.30
C PHE A 90 7.68 5.03 -4.57
N GLU A 91 8.39 4.08 -5.14
CA GLU A 91 7.98 3.41 -6.38
C GLU A 91 7.33 2.06 -6.11
N LEU A 92 6.23 1.79 -6.81
CA LEU A 92 5.66 0.46 -6.95
C LEU A 92 5.91 -0.03 -8.37
N HIS A 93 6.72 -1.07 -8.52
CA HIS A 93 6.98 -1.70 -9.81
C HIS A 93 5.90 -2.73 -10.09
N VAL A 94 5.34 -2.71 -11.31
CA VAL A 94 4.34 -3.69 -11.76
C VAL A 94 5.09 -4.89 -12.32
N LEU A 95 4.89 -6.06 -11.72
CA LEU A 95 5.50 -7.31 -12.19
C LEU A 95 4.56 -8.12 -13.09
N GLY A 96 3.28 -7.71 -13.15
CA GLY A 96 2.22 -8.41 -13.89
C GLY A 96 1.44 -9.37 -13.00
N ASP A 97 0.28 -9.82 -13.48
CA ASP A 97 -0.57 -10.81 -12.82
C ASP A 97 -0.95 -10.48 -11.35
N GLY A 98 -1.21 -9.21 -11.05
CA GLY A 98 -1.49 -8.75 -9.68
C GLY A 98 -0.30 -8.84 -8.72
N ARG A 99 0.92 -8.92 -9.27
CA ARG A 99 2.18 -8.90 -8.51
C ARG A 99 2.88 -7.56 -8.67
N PHE A 100 3.46 -7.09 -7.57
CA PHE A 100 4.14 -5.81 -7.49
C PHE A 100 5.41 -5.94 -6.67
N ARG A 101 6.33 -4.99 -6.83
CA ARG A 101 7.50 -4.81 -5.96
C ARG A 101 7.53 -3.40 -5.41
N LEU A 102 7.68 -3.27 -4.10
CA LEU A 102 7.86 -2.00 -3.44
C LEU A 102 9.35 -1.66 -3.40
N VAL A 103 9.73 -0.54 -3.99
CA VAL A 103 11.11 -0.07 -4.05
C VAL A 103 11.20 1.19 -3.19
N ALA A 104 12.14 1.19 -2.25
CA ALA A 104 12.32 2.26 -1.28
C ALA A 104 12.69 3.57 -1.97
#